data_AF-A0A8C9U0G4-F1
#
_entry.id   AF-A0A8C9U0G4-F1
#
_cell.length_a   1.000
_cell.length_b   1.000
_cell.length_c   1.000
_cell.angle_alpha   90.00
_cell.angle_beta   90.00
_cell.angle_gamma   90.00
#
_symmetry.space_group_name_H-M   'P 1'
#
loop_
_entity.id
_entity.type
_entity.pdbx_description
1 polymer ?
#
loop_
_entity_poly.entity_id
_entity_poly.type
_entity_poly.pdbx_seq_one_letter_code
_entity_poly.pdbx_strand_id
1 'polypeptide(L)'
;MEIFQKAMETMSPADDEMWWGTLGTVRPFPNFNSERDAREVQVALEKKDMNTLVRVLTNRTNAQRQLVAQAYRSLAGKELSAMLKKCLTGGLQDLLLGLMMTPSQFDAHRLRQAMEGLGTDEETLLEVLCTRSREQLKEIIVVYNQEFGRYLENDLISETSKDFTKLLLAILTKEQENLPGVIDYELIDRDVKTLAEAVNGKKVDSAPWIKVLTTRDADHLDRVLLRLESVKGETVDKMIHNHFSGDLRLGLRTLVHSIQNTPLYLAHRLHNSIKKGAAVRGILVSRSEEDLLSVRVEYRRLAQVSLYSALQVREDHEHTFVPPSSFQPLRSHCPPHPLFSALTTGFLLLPFYDQLLPLSFTHTHTHTHTHTHTHTHTSSETACPIRGSRGARAKPGNTGRKAGGGGDTPRTGRQSVARHPKRDLNPRPTREQDPVQPTAPPLSF
;
A
#
# COMPACT_ATOMS: atom_id res chain seq x y z
N MET A 1 17.10 26.46 18.85
CA MET A 1 18.45 26.37 18.27
C MET A 1 19.13 25.10 18.77
N GLU A 2 19.64 25.06 20.01
CA GLU A 2 20.39 23.91 20.53
C GLU A 2 19.63 22.56 20.51
N ILE A 3 18.33 22.53 20.76
CA ILE A 3 17.53 21.28 20.68
C ILE A 3 17.48 20.72 19.25
N PHE A 4 17.46 21.58 18.22
CA PHE A 4 17.50 21.18 16.82
C PHE A 4 18.89 20.68 16.42
N GLN A 5 19.95 21.35 16.90
CA GLN A 5 21.33 20.91 16.75
C GLN A 5 21.52 19.50 17.36
N LYS A 6 21.03 19.33 18.58
CA LYS A 6 21.16 18.09 19.35
C LYS A 6 20.36 16.93 18.76
N ALA A 7 19.22 17.21 18.13
CA ALA A 7 18.45 16.21 17.39
C ALA A 7 19.22 15.70 16.15
N MET A 8 19.93 16.58 15.44
CA MET A 8 20.81 16.19 14.33
C MET A 8 22.06 15.42 14.81
N GLU A 9 22.63 15.78 15.96
CA GLU A 9 23.81 15.12 16.54
C GLU A 9 23.50 13.73 17.14
N THR A 10 22.23 13.42 17.48
CA THR A 10 21.81 12.08 17.91
C THR A 10 21.49 11.11 16.77
N MET A 11 21.58 11.54 15.51
CA MET A 11 21.46 10.63 14.38
C MET A 11 22.74 9.78 14.27
N SER A 12 22.62 8.51 14.67
CA SER A 12 23.68 7.51 14.54
C SER A 12 24.21 7.47 13.08
N PRO A 13 25.53 7.39 12.85
CA PRO A 13 26.11 7.30 11.50
C PRO A 13 25.95 5.89 10.88
N ALA A 14 24.78 5.28 11.06
CA ALA A 14 24.41 3.96 10.56
C ALA A 14 23.54 4.03 9.29
N ASP A 15 22.79 5.12 9.11
CA ASP A 15 21.81 5.27 8.03
C ASP A 15 22.33 6.16 6.90
N ASP A 16 23.48 5.78 6.33
CA ASP A 16 23.83 6.14 4.95
C ASP A 16 23.09 5.18 3.98
N GLU A 17 21.78 4.98 4.21
CA GLU A 17 20.86 4.24 3.34
C GLU A 17 20.63 5.04 2.05
N MET A 18 21.65 4.96 1.20
CA MET A 18 21.68 5.49 -0.15
C MET A 18 20.54 4.81 -0.94
N TRP A 19 19.54 5.58 -1.37
CA TRP A 19 18.24 5.15 -1.95
C TRP A 19 18.31 4.41 -3.32
N TRP A 20 19.38 3.67 -3.59
CA TRP A 20 19.58 2.79 -4.75
C TRP A 20 18.84 1.46 -4.57
N GLY A 21 17.50 1.51 -4.60
CA GLY A 21 16.70 0.28 -4.52
C GLY A 21 15.18 0.49 -4.60
N THR A 22 14.69 1.67 -4.20
CA THR A 22 13.25 1.96 -4.30
C THR A 22 12.80 2.04 -5.75
N LEU A 23 11.54 1.73 -6.05
CA LEU A 23 10.92 1.85 -7.38
C LEU A 23 10.15 3.18 -7.52
N GLY A 24 10.65 4.23 -6.88
CA GLY A 24 10.17 5.60 -7.06
C GLY A 24 10.41 6.15 -8.47
N THR A 25 9.67 7.20 -8.82
CA THR A 25 9.83 7.94 -10.09
C THR A 25 10.59 9.25 -9.92
N VAL A 26 10.53 9.87 -8.74
CA VAL A 26 11.38 11.01 -8.34
C VAL A 26 12.70 10.47 -7.79
N ARG A 27 13.82 11.07 -8.21
CA ARG A 27 15.19 10.64 -7.86
C ARG A 27 16.06 11.83 -7.44
N PRO A 28 17.16 11.60 -6.68
CA PRO A 28 18.11 12.66 -6.34
C PRO A 28 18.58 13.39 -7.59
N PHE A 29 18.33 14.70 -7.66
CA PHE A 29 18.75 15.49 -8.81
C PHE A 29 20.29 15.60 -8.87
N PRO A 30 20.93 15.33 -10.02
CA PRO A 30 22.38 15.37 -10.14
C PRO A 30 22.91 16.81 -10.05
N ASN A 31 24.08 17.00 -9.43
CA ASN A 31 24.72 18.31 -9.23
C ASN A 31 23.80 19.32 -8.51
N PHE A 32 22.98 18.84 -7.56
CA PHE A 32 22.07 19.65 -6.76
C PHE A 32 22.78 20.78 -6.01
N ASN A 33 22.16 21.96 -6.00
CA ASN A 33 22.62 23.13 -5.25
C ASN A 33 21.39 23.88 -4.71
N SER A 34 21.17 23.78 -3.40
CA SER A 34 19.99 24.33 -2.72
C SER A 34 19.83 25.84 -2.90
N GLU A 35 20.92 26.60 -2.87
CA GLU A 35 20.86 28.05 -3.08
C GLU A 35 20.47 28.46 -4.50
N ARG A 36 20.96 27.75 -5.52
CA ARG A 36 20.61 28.00 -6.92
C ARG A 36 19.12 27.78 -7.13
N ASP A 37 18.63 26.64 -6.67
CA ASP A 37 17.21 26.30 -6.75
C ASP A 37 16.35 27.28 -5.93
N ALA A 38 16.80 27.70 -4.74
CA ALA A 38 16.11 28.70 -3.93
C ALA A 38 16.02 30.08 -4.60
N ARG A 39 17.11 30.55 -5.25
CA ARG A 39 17.10 31.78 -6.06
C ARG A 39 16.18 31.65 -7.28
N GLU A 40 16.19 30.51 -7.96
CA GLU A 40 15.31 30.25 -9.11
C GLU A 40 13.83 30.23 -8.69
N VAL A 41 13.50 29.57 -7.58
CA VAL A 41 12.17 29.55 -6.96
C VAL A 41 11.73 30.94 -6.50
N GLN A 42 12.62 31.76 -5.94
CA GLN A 42 12.31 33.14 -5.57
C GLN A 42 11.91 33.98 -6.79
N VAL A 43 12.74 33.97 -7.85
CA VAL A 43 12.45 34.69 -9.09
C VAL A 43 11.14 34.19 -9.73
N ALA A 44 10.86 32.89 -9.64
CA ALA A 44 9.61 32.32 -10.13
C ALA A 44 8.38 32.74 -9.31
N LEU A 45 8.49 32.83 -7.97
CA LEU A 45 7.42 33.36 -7.11
C LEU A 45 7.12 34.84 -7.38
N GLU A 46 8.17 35.66 -7.59
CA GLU A 46 8.06 37.08 -7.92
C GLU A 46 7.40 37.30 -9.28
N LYS A 47 7.77 36.50 -10.29
CA LYS A 47 7.21 36.56 -11.66
C LYS A 47 5.90 35.79 -11.82
N LYS A 48 5.45 35.05 -10.80
CA LYS A 48 4.36 34.06 -10.86
C LYS A 48 4.55 33.00 -11.96
N ASP A 49 5.81 32.62 -12.22
CA ASP A 49 6.15 31.56 -13.18
C ASP A 49 5.89 30.18 -12.57
N MET A 50 4.65 29.72 -12.75
CA MET A 50 4.20 28.41 -12.29
C MET A 50 5.01 27.25 -12.92
N ASN A 51 5.47 27.40 -14.16
CA ASN A 51 6.19 26.34 -14.87
C ASN A 51 7.59 26.12 -14.29
N THR A 52 8.29 27.19 -13.90
CA THR A 52 9.58 27.06 -13.20
C THR A 52 9.41 26.51 -11.79
N LEU A 53 8.40 26.96 -11.03
CA LEU A 53 8.10 26.40 -9.70
C LEU A 53 7.86 24.88 -9.77
N VAL A 54 7.03 24.47 -10.73
CA VAL A 54 6.74 23.07 -11.00
C VAL A 54 7.99 22.30 -11.40
N ARG A 55 8.74 22.77 -12.42
CA ARG A 55 9.94 22.09 -12.91
C ARG A 55 10.97 21.88 -11.81
N VAL A 56 11.19 22.86 -10.93
CA VAL A 56 12.14 22.72 -9.82
C VAL A 56 11.57 21.78 -8.75
N LEU A 57 10.41 22.07 -8.17
CA LEU A 57 9.91 21.37 -6.98
C LEU A 57 9.41 19.95 -7.23
N THR A 58 9.17 19.56 -8.49
CA THR A 58 8.80 18.18 -8.83
C THR A 58 9.99 17.32 -9.28
N ASN A 59 11.14 17.92 -9.61
CA ASN A 59 12.37 17.21 -9.99
C ASN A 59 13.42 17.26 -8.88
N ARG A 60 12.99 17.20 -7.61
CA ARG A 60 13.83 17.15 -6.41
C ARG A 60 13.23 16.17 -5.42
N THR A 61 14.08 15.40 -4.74
CA THR A 61 13.65 14.54 -3.63
C THR A 61 13.17 15.37 -2.44
N ASN A 62 12.49 14.75 -1.48
CA ASN A 62 12.02 15.45 -0.29
C ASN A 62 13.19 16.09 0.48
N ALA A 63 14.25 15.32 0.71
CA ALA A 63 15.48 15.81 1.35
C ALA A 63 16.08 17.04 0.61
N GLN A 64 16.14 17.00 -0.73
CA GLN A 64 16.59 18.16 -1.51
C GLN A 64 15.65 19.36 -1.34
N ARG A 65 14.33 19.15 -1.29
CA ARG A 65 13.34 20.22 -1.07
C ARG A 65 13.43 20.84 0.32
N GLN A 66 13.73 20.08 1.36
CA GLN A 66 14.00 20.64 2.69
C GLN A 66 15.22 21.57 2.67
N LEU A 67 16.29 21.17 1.98
CA LEU A 67 17.48 22.02 1.78
C LEU A 67 17.17 23.28 0.95
N VAL A 68 16.32 23.19 -0.07
CA VAL A 68 15.83 24.37 -0.83
C VAL A 68 14.98 25.29 0.05
N ALA A 69 14.10 24.75 0.89
CA ALA A 69 13.30 25.55 1.83
C ALA A 69 14.18 26.31 2.83
N GLN A 70 15.20 25.65 3.38
CA GLN A 70 16.18 26.27 4.28
C GLN A 70 16.97 27.39 3.58
N ALA A 71 17.51 27.12 2.39
CA ALA A 71 18.24 28.13 1.61
C ALA A 71 17.33 29.32 1.22
N TYR A 72 16.07 29.06 0.85
CA TYR A 72 15.08 30.09 0.56
C TYR A 72 14.79 30.96 1.78
N ARG A 73 14.63 30.36 2.97
CA ARG A 73 14.43 31.09 4.23
C ARG A 73 15.61 32.02 4.53
N SER A 74 16.84 31.55 4.33
CA SER A 74 18.05 32.38 4.51
C SER A 74 18.17 33.52 3.49
N LEU A 75 17.72 33.32 2.24
CA LEU A 75 17.79 34.32 1.17
C LEU A 75 16.67 35.37 1.26
N ALA A 76 15.43 34.94 1.52
CA ALA A 76 14.23 35.78 1.42
C ALA A 76 13.62 36.18 2.78
N GLY A 77 14.11 35.63 3.89
CA GLY A 77 13.61 35.89 5.25
C GLY A 77 12.18 35.39 5.50
N LYS A 78 11.68 34.46 4.68
CA LYS A 78 10.29 33.97 4.69
C LYS A 78 10.23 32.48 4.41
N GLU A 79 9.21 31.80 4.93
CA GLU A 79 8.98 30.38 4.63
C GLU A 79 8.51 30.19 3.18
N LEU A 80 9.15 29.24 2.48
CA LEU A 80 8.78 28.88 1.11
C LEU A 80 7.34 28.37 1.02
N SER A 81 6.92 27.52 1.96
CA SER A 81 5.54 27.01 2.05
C SER A 81 4.50 28.13 2.20
N ALA A 82 4.77 29.14 3.05
CA ALA A 82 3.88 30.29 3.21
C ALA A 82 3.78 31.13 1.92
N MET A 83 4.88 31.28 1.18
CA MET A 83 4.89 31.99 -0.10
C MET A 83 4.16 31.22 -1.21
N LEU A 84 4.35 29.91 -1.30
CA LEU A 84 3.58 29.04 -2.19
C LEU A 84 2.07 29.12 -1.88
N LYS A 85 1.70 29.06 -0.59
CA LYS A 85 0.31 29.17 -0.12
C LYS A 85 -0.33 30.53 -0.47
N LYS A 86 0.47 31.59 -0.61
CA LYS A 86 0.01 32.94 -0.99
C LYS A 86 -0.05 33.17 -2.50
N CYS A 87 0.86 32.58 -3.26
CA CYS A 87 1.01 32.84 -4.70
C CYS A 87 0.23 31.87 -5.60
N LEU A 88 -0.17 30.71 -5.09
CA LEU A 88 -0.85 29.65 -5.83
C LEU A 88 -2.27 29.41 -5.28
N THR A 89 -3.12 28.80 -6.10
CA THR A 89 -4.49 28.41 -5.72
C THR A 89 -4.83 26.99 -6.19
N GLY A 90 -5.83 26.38 -5.55
CA GLY A 90 -6.44 25.11 -5.96
C GLY A 90 -5.48 23.93 -5.95
N GLY A 91 -5.69 22.95 -6.83
CA GLY A 91 -4.93 21.70 -6.82
C GLY A 91 -3.41 21.86 -6.97
N LEU A 92 -2.92 22.96 -7.56
CA LEU A 92 -1.48 23.21 -7.71
C LEU A 92 -0.84 23.65 -6.40
N GLN A 93 -1.56 24.49 -5.65
CA GLN A 93 -1.19 24.90 -4.31
C GLN A 93 -1.11 23.68 -3.40
N ASP A 94 -2.14 22.83 -3.38
CA ASP A 94 -2.16 21.59 -2.59
C ASP A 94 -0.99 20.67 -2.94
N LEU A 95 -0.73 20.48 -4.24
CA LEU A 95 0.35 19.62 -4.73
C LEU A 95 1.73 20.14 -4.31
N LEU A 96 2.02 21.41 -4.58
CA LEU A 96 3.33 21.98 -4.25
C LEU A 96 3.52 22.15 -2.74
N LEU A 97 2.48 22.40 -1.96
CA LEU A 97 2.57 22.40 -0.49
C LEU A 97 2.83 21.00 0.07
N GLY A 98 2.10 19.98 -0.40
CA GLY A 98 2.32 18.59 0.00
C GLY A 98 3.71 18.08 -0.34
N LEU A 99 4.26 18.53 -1.49
CA LEU A 99 5.63 18.23 -1.90
C LEU A 99 6.72 18.93 -1.06
N MET A 100 6.38 19.97 -0.28
CA MET A 100 7.32 20.63 0.63
C MET A 100 7.30 20.08 2.06
N MET A 101 6.25 19.36 2.47
CA MET A 101 6.18 18.68 3.77
C MET A 101 7.13 17.49 3.80
N THR A 102 7.69 17.11 4.97
CA THR A 102 8.34 15.79 5.11
C THR A 102 7.31 14.67 4.90
N PRO A 103 7.71 13.42 4.57
CA PRO A 103 6.75 12.33 4.35
C PRO A 103 5.78 12.14 5.53
N SER A 104 6.30 12.19 6.76
CA SER A 104 5.51 12.01 7.97
C SER A 104 4.67 13.24 8.35
N GLN A 105 5.09 14.46 8.01
CA GLN A 105 4.22 15.66 8.04
C GLN A 105 3.07 15.56 7.03
N PHE A 106 3.36 15.10 5.81
CA PHE A 106 2.36 14.98 4.76
C PHE A 106 1.30 13.95 5.13
N ASP A 107 1.71 12.78 5.65
CA ASP A 107 0.77 11.76 6.11
C ASP A 107 0.00 12.18 7.37
N ALA A 108 0.63 12.84 8.33
CA ALA A 108 -0.08 13.44 9.48
C ALA A 108 -1.14 14.45 9.02
N HIS A 109 -0.82 15.31 8.05
CA HIS A 109 -1.77 16.26 7.47
C HIS A 109 -2.91 15.55 6.71
N ARG A 110 -2.62 14.49 5.95
CA ARG A 110 -3.65 13.68 5.28
C ARG A 110 -4.59 13.00 6.27
N LEU A 111 -4.07 12.46 7.37
CA LEU A 111 -4.87 11.87 8.45
C LEU A 111 -5.75 12.93 9.12
N ARG A 112 -5.20 14.12 9.42
CA ARG A 112 -5.97 15.23 10.00
C ARG A 112 -7.11 15.66 9.07
N GLN A 113 -6.84 15.82 7.77
CA GLN A 113 -7.85 16.17 6.77
C GLN A 113 -8.94 15.10 6.61
N ALA A 114 -8.59 13.82 6.74
CA ALA A 114 -9.57 12.72 6.70
C ALA A 114 -10.47 12.65 7.95
N MET A 115 -10.09 13.36 9.03
CA MET A 115 -10.78 13.45 10.33
C MET A 115 -11.24 14.89 10.63
N GLU A 116 -11.45 15.72 9.61
CA GLU A 116 -11.85 17.11 9.76
C GLU A 116 -13.10 17.43 8.94
N GLY A 117 -14.12 17.96 9.63
CA GLY A 117 -15.37 18.41 9.02
C GLY A 117 -16.56 17.57 9.45
N LEU A 118 -17.49 17.33 8.51
CA LEU A 118 -18.69 16.52 8.74
C LEU A 118 -18.50 15.14 8.12
N GLY A 119 -18.30 14.13 8.97
CA GLY A 119 -17.96 12.78 8.57
C GLY A 119 -16.45 12.57 8.42
N THR A 120 -16.07 11.37 8.00
CA THR A 120 -14.68 10.90 7.93
C THR A 120 -14.39 10.40 6.51
N ASP A 121 -13.14 10.49 6.04
CA ASP A 121 -12.70 9.80 4.82
C ASP A 121 -11.99 8.50 5.21
N GLU A 122 -12.79 7.45 5.47
CA GLU A 122 -12.29 6.15 5.92
C GLU A 122 -11.36 5.52 4.87
N GLU A 123 -11.59 5.77 3.59
CA GLU A 123 -10.73 5.29 2.51
C GLU A 123 -9.33 5.91 2.59
N THR A 124 -9.21 7.21 2.88
CA THR A 124 -7.92 7.89 3.05
C THR A 124 -7.23 7.50 4.36
N LEU A 125 -7.97 7.36 5.47
CA LEU A 125 -7.43 6.82 6.72
C LEU A 125 -6.80 5.45 6.51
N LEU A 126 -7.54 4.53 5.90
CA LEU A 126 -7.07 3.17 5.65
C LEU A 126 -5.91 3.12 4.65
N GLU A 127 -5.94 3.96 3.61
CA GLU A 127 -4.82 4.05 2.66
C GLU A 127 -3.51 4.43 3.35
N VAL A 128 -3.52 5.43 4.24
CA VAL A 128 -2.33 5.83 5.00
C VAL A 128 -1.92 4.75 6.01
N LEU A 129 -2.85 4.27 6.85
CA LEU A 129 -2.53 3.35 7.93
C LEU A 129 -2.08 1.96 7.43
N CYS A 130 -2.69 1.41 6.38
CA CYS A 130 -2.42 0.04 5.94
C CYS A 130 -1.14 -0.12 5.08
N THR A 131 -0.63 0.96 4.47
CA THR A 131 0.50 0.89 3.50
C THR A 131 1.81 1.49 4.04
N ARG A 132 1.84 1.93 5.30
CA ARG A 132 3.03 2.48 5.97
C ARG A 132 3.69 1.40 6.85
N SER A 133 5.01 1.44 6.94
CA SER A 133 5.80 0.61 7.88
C SER A 133 5.52 0.97 9.34
N ARG A 134 5.93 0.14 10.30
CA ARG A 134 5.80 0.44 11.74
C ARG A 134 6.59 1.71 12.09
N GLU A 135 7.74 1.86 11.47
CA GLU A 135 8.72 2.93 11.70
C GLU A 135 8.14 4.26 11.20
N GLN A 136 7.57 4.27 10.00
CA GLN A 136 6.81 5.42 9.47
C GLN A 136 5.60 5.76 10.35
N LEU A 137 4.80 4.77 10.79
CA LEU A 137 3.64 5.03 11.66
C LEU A 137 4.05 5.68 13.01
N LYS A 138 5.15 5.23 13.61
CA LYS A 138 5.71 5.87 14.83
C LYS A 138 6.10 7.32 14.60
N GLU A 139 6.77 7.63 13.48
CA GLU A 139 7.12 9.01 13.13
C GLU A 139 5.87 9.86 12.88
N ILE A 140 4.88 9.33 12.16
CA ILE A 140 3.60 9.99 11.90
C ILE A 140 2.86 10.33 13.20
N ILE A 141 2.82 9.44 14.20
CA ILE A 141 2.20 9.72 15.52
C ILE A 141 2.89 10.90 16.20
N VAL A 142 4.23 10.91 16.23
CA VAL A 142 5.02 11.98 16.84
C VAL A 142 4.79 13.31 16.13
N VAL A 143 4.84 13.32 14.79
CA VAL A 143 4.65 14.53 13.97
C VAL A 143 3.20 15.04 14.07
N TYR A 144 2.20 14.17 14.09
CA TYR A 144 0.80 14.55 14.28
C TYR A 144 0.60 15.30 15.61
N ASN A 145 1.24 14.83 16.68
CA ASN A 145 1.20 15.51 17.97
C ASN A 145 1.90 16.87 17.95
N GLN A 146 3.05 16.97 17.29
CA GLN A 146 3.82 18.22 17.18
C GLN A 146 3.10 19.29 16.34
N GLU A 147 2.50 18.91 15.21
CA GLU A 147 1.83 19.84 14.27
C GLU A 147 0.44 20.27 14.77
N PHE A 148 -0.33 19.37 15.41
CA PHE A 148 -1.74 19.62 15.76
C PHE A 148 -2.03 19.73 17.26
N GLY A 149 -1.07 19.39 18.14
CA GLY A 149 -1.29 19.38 19.59
C GLY A 149 -2.31 18.32 20.06
N ARG A 150 -2.55 17.29 19.25
CA ARG A 150 -3.56 16.23 19.45
C ARG A 150 -2.90 14.86 19.43
N TYR A 151 -3.53 13.86 20.03
CA TYR A 151 -3.08 12.46 19.91
C TYR A 151 -3.86 11.80 18.78
N LEU A 152 -3.15 11.18 17.83
CA LEU A 152 -3.75 10.54 16.66
C LEU A 152 -4.71 9.42 17.08
N GLU A 153 -4.35 8.68 18.13
CA GLU A 153 -5.16 7.65 18.78
C GLU A 153 -6.51 8.21 19.24
N ASN A 154 -6.52 9.38 19.88
CA ASN A 154 -7.73 9.99 20.42
C ASN A 154 -8.65 10.50 19.31
N ASP A 155 -8.09 11.06 18.23
CA ASP A 155 -8.85 11.50 17.07
C ASP A 155 -9.46 10.29 16.33
N LEU A 156 -8.71 9.19 16.17
CA LEU A 156 -9.26 7.94 15.63
C LEU A 156 -10.40 7.37 16.51
N ILE A 157 -10.30 7.51 17.83
CA ILE A 157 -11.36 7.09 18.78
C ILE A 157 -12.59 8.01 18.70
N SER A 158 -12.44 9.32 18.44
CA SER A 158 -13.58 10.24 18.33
C SER A 158 -14.31 10.15 17.00
N GLU A 159 -13.57 9.99 15.90
CA GLU A 159 -14.15 10.00 14.55
C GLU A 159 -14.66 8.64 14.06
N THR A 160 -14.30 7.53 14.73
CA THR A 160 -14.70 6.18 14.29
C THR A 160 -15.48 5.42 15.37
N SER A 161 -16.06 4.26 15.03
CA SER A 161 -16.83 3.49 16.00
C SER A 161 -16.59 1.98 16.00
N LYS A 162 -16.83 1.37 17.17
CA LYS A 162 -16.92 -0.09 17.38
C LYS A 162 -15.65 -0.82 16.94
N ASP A 163 -15.80 -1.90 16.17
CA ASP A 163 -14.71 -2.75 15.73
C ASP A 163 -13.84 -2.11 14.63
N PHE A 164 -14.36 -1.09 13.94
CA PHE A 164 -13.54 -0.32 13.00
C PHE A 164 -12.47 0.49 13.76
N THR A 165 -12.84 1.15 14.85
CA THR A 165 -11.88 1.82 15.76
C THR A 165 -10.81 0.84 16.26
N LYS A 166 -11.22 -0.36 16.69
CA LYS A 166 -10.27 -1.40 17.15
C LYS A 166 -9.30 -1.81 16.05
N LEU A 167 -9.78 -1.95 14.82
CA LEU A 167 -8.93 -2.26 13.67
C LEU A 167 -7.93 -1.13 13.39
N LEU A 168 -8.37 0.13 13.34
CA LEU A 168 -7.47 1.27 13.08
C LEU A 168 -6.40 1.42 14.16
N LEU A 169 -6.77 1.29 15.44
CA LEU A 169 -5.80 1.33 16.55
C LEU A 169 -4.80 0.16 16.48
N ALA A 170 -5.27 -1.05 16.17
CA ALA A 170 -4.40 -2.22 16.04
C ALA A 170 -3.43 -2.10 14.85
N ILE A 171 -3.87 -1.50 13.73
CA ILE A 171 -2.99 -1.15 12.60
C ILE A 171 -1.98 -0.07 13.00
N LEU A 172 -2.41 0.94 13.79
CA LEU A 172 -1.54 2.04 14.23
C LEU A 172 -0.43 1.56 15.17
N THR A 173 -0.72 0.66 16.11
CA THR A 173 0.30 0.07 16.99
C THR A 173 1.24 -0.87 16.23
N LYS A 174 0.71 -1.62 15.26
CA LYS A 174 1.45 -2.55 14.38
C LYS A 174 2.41 -3.46 15.14
N GLU A 175 1.94 -4.03 16.25
CA GLU A 175 2.69 -5.03 17.02
C GLU A 175 3.04 -6.24 16.17
N GLN A 176 4.02 -7.04 16.58
CA GLN A 176 4.40 -8.25 15.85
C GLN A 176 4.72 -9.36 16.85
N GLU A 177 3.82 -10.32 16.92
CA GLU A 177 3.90 -11.45 17.85
C GLU A 177 4.81 -12.58 17.32
N ASN A 178 5.03 -12.66 15.99
CA ASN A 178 5.86 -13.72 15.38
C ASN A 178 7.14 -13.17 14.73
N LEU A 179 8.19 -14.00 14.73
CA LEU A 179 9.50 -13.65 14.16
C LEU A 179 9.40 -13.52 12.63
N PRO A 180 9.82 -12.38 12.03
CA PRO A 180 9.78 -12.20 10.58
C PRO A 180 10.72 -13.19 9.87
N GLY A 181 10.30 -13.67 8.69
CA GLY A 181 11.06 -14.63 7.88
C GLY A 181 11.09 -16.08 8.40
N VAL A 182 10.47 -16.36 9.56
CA VAL A 182 10.40 -17.73 10.12
C VAL A 182 9.03 -18.35 9.80
N ILE A 183 9.02 -19.46 9.07
CA ILE A 183 7.79 -20.18 8.70
C ILE A 183 7.41 -21.14 9.83
N ASP A 184 6.46 -20.74 10.67
CA ASP A 184 5.85 -21.59 11.70
C ASP A 184 4.54 -22.22 11.19
N TYR A 185 4.62 -23.48 10.75
CA TYR A 185 3.46 -24.22 10.26
C TYR A 185 2.40 -24.50 11.33
N GLU A 186 2.77 -24.62 12.61
CA GLU A 186 1.78 -24.84 13.68
C GLU A 186 1.00 -23.57 13.99
N LEU A 187 1.67 -22.40 13.94
CA LEU A 187 1.01 -21.10 14.06
C LEU A 187 0.12 -20.83 12.84
N ILE A 188 0.55 -21.17 11.62
CA ILE A 188 -0.29 -21.05 10.42
C ILE A 188 -1.58 -21.88 10.60
N ASP A 189 -1.47 -23.14 11.02
CA ASP A 189 -2.64 -24.02 11.22
C ASP A 189 -3.58 -23.50 12.31
N ARG A 190 -3.01 -22.94 13.38
CA ARG A 190 -3.75 -22.32 14.49
C ARG A 190 -4.49 -21.05 14.04
N ASP A 191 -3.83 -20.16 13.33
CA ASP A 191 -4.41 -18.90 12.85
C ASP A 191 -5.48 -19.17 11.77
N VAL A 192 -5.23 -20.09 10.82
CA VAL A 192 -6.24 -20.54 9.84
C VAL A 192 -7.47 -21.09 10.53
N LYS A 193 -7.31 -21.97 11.52
CA LYS A 193 -8.43 -22.50 12.31
C LYS A 193 -9.20 -21.39 13.02
N THR A 194 -8.47 -20.47 13.68
CA THR A 194 -9.03 -19.33 14.41
C THR A 194 -9.87 -18.42 13.51
N LEU A 195 -9.35 -18.05 12.33
CA LEU A 195 -10.07 -17.24 11.34
C LEU A 195 -11.29 -17.98 10.77
N ALA A 196 -11.15 -19.30 10.52
CA ALA A 196 -12.21 -20.14 10.00
C ALA A 196 -13.38 -20.34 10.98
N GLU A 197 -13.09 -20.46 12.28
CA GLU A 197 -14.10 -20.58 13.35
C GLU A 197 -14.84 -19.26 13.58
N ALA A 198 -14.13 -18.12 13.52
CA ALA A 198 -14.70 -16.78 13.72
C ALA A 198 -15.83 -16.40 12.75
N VAL A 199 -15.83 -16.97 11.53
CA VAL A 199 -16.89 -16.76 10.51
C VAL A 199 -17.95 -17.86 10.45
N ASN A 200 -17.71 -19.02 11.09
CA ASN A 200 -18.64 -20.17 11.07
C ASN A 200 -19.83 -20.02 12.05
N GLY A 201 -19.74 -19.11 13.02
CA GLY A 201 -20.77 -18.93 14.06
C GLY A 201 -22.02 -18.21 13.58
N LYS A 202 -23.15 -18.37 14.30
CA LYS A 202 -24.38 -17.57 14.10
C LYS A 202 -24.17 -16.07 14.29
N LYS A 203 -23.12 -15.69 15.02
CA LYS A 203 -22.61 -14.33 15.16
C LYS A 203 -21.16 -14.37 14.73
N VAL A 204 -20.80 -13.56 13.74
CA VAL A 204 -19.41 -13.39 13.31
C VAL A 204 -18.64 -12.64 14.40
N ASP A 205 -17.43 -13.11 14.71
CA ASP A 205 -16.50 -12.40 15.59
C ASP A 205 -15.40 -11.73 14.76
N SER A 206 -15.26 -10.42 14.95
CA SER A 206 -14.27 -9.57 14.28
C SER A 206 -12.90 -9.59 14.98
N ALA A 207 -12.87 -9.86 16.29
CA ALA A 207 -11.65 -9.72 17.09
C ALA A 207 -10.51 -10.65 16.63
N PRO A 208 -10.75 -11.93 16.25
CA PRO A 208 -9.69 -12.80 15.76
C PRO A 208 -9.14 -12.34 14.40
N TRP A 209 -10.00 -11.81 13.51
CA TRP A 209 -9.60 -11.27 12.21
C TRP A 209 -8.73 -10.02 12.36
N ILE A 210 -9.13 -9.09 13.23
CA ILE A 210 -8.33 -7.91 13.56
C ILE A 210 -6.98 -8.35 14.13
N LYS A 211 -6.98 -9.19 15.19
CA LYS A 211 -5.74 -9.60 15.85
C LYS A 211 -4.76 -10.26 14.87
N VAL A 212 -5.17 -11.28 14.11
CA VAL A 212 -4.26 -12.01 13.23
C VAL A 212 -3.71 -11.06 12.15
N LEU A 213 -4.55 -10.27 11.47
CA LEU A 213 -4.12 -9.41 10.37
C LEU A 213 -3.22 -8.23 10.79
N THR A 214 -3.26 -7.78 12.04
CA THR A 214 -2.44 -6.65 12.52
C THR A 214 -1.23 -7.03 13.36
N THR A 215 -1.14 -8.27 13.85
CA THR A 215 -0.05 -8.73 14.74
C THR A 215 0.91 -9.75 14.12
N ARG A 216 0.70 -10.11 12.85
CA ARG A 216 1.51 -11.08 12.12
C ARG A 216 2.35 -10.42 11.03
N ASP A 217 3.51 -11.02 10.78
CA ASP A 217 4.34 -10.78 9.61
C ASP A 217 3.60 -11.06 8.28
N ALA A 218 4.01 -10.39 7.20
CA ALA A 218 3.36 -10.46 5.89
C ALA A 218 3.53 -11.84 5.22
N ASP A 219 4.72 -12.45 5.28
CA ASP A 219 4.97 -13.77 4.71
C ASP A 219 4.15 -14.87 5.40
N HIS A 220 3.95 -14.74 6.72
CA HIS A 220 3.03 -15.57 7.49
C HIS A 220 1.57 -15.36 7.08
N LEU A 221 1.14 -14.10 6.94
CA LEU A 221 -0.23 -13.77 6.56
C LEU A 221 -0.59 -14.28 5.17
N ASP A 222 0.27 -14.12 4.17
CA ASP A 222 -0.01 -14.65 2.82
C ASP A 222 -0.23 -16.18 2.83
N ARG A 223 0.52 -16.92 3.67
CA ARG A 223 0.35 -18.37 3.84
C ARG A 223 -0.94 -18.73 4.56
N VAL A 224 -1.28 -17.99 5.63
CA VAL A 224 -2.55 -18.15 6.36
C VAL A 224 -3.74 -17.87 5.44
N LEU A 225 -3.71 -16.77 4.68
CA LEU A 225 -4.78 -16.37 3.78
C LEU A 225 -4.95 -17.39 2.64
N LEU A 226 -3.87 -17.79 1.96
CA LEU A 226 -3.92 -18.81 0.91
C LEU A 226 -4.48 -20.15 1.42
N ARG A 227 -4.06 -20.58 2.61
CA ARG A 227 -4.56 -21.83 3.21
C ARG A 227 -6.01 -21.71 3.69
N LEU A 228 -6.43 -20.54 4.17
CA LEU A 228 -7.82 -20.27 4.53
C LEU A 228 -8.74 -20.38 3.31
N GLU A 229 -8.35 -19.85 2.14
CA GLU A 229 -9.11 -20.03 0.89
C GLU A 229 -9.23 -21.51 0.51
N SER A 230 -8.14 -22.28 0.62
CA SER A 230 -8.15 -23.72 0.34
C SER A 230 -9.03 -24.53 1.31
N VAL A 231 -9.18 -24.09 2.57
CA VAL A 231 -10.01 -24.77 3.57
C VAL A 231 -11.49 -24.41 3.43
N LYS A 232 -11.80 -23.17 3.00
CA LYS A 232 -13.17 -22.67 2.86
C LYS A 232 -13.78 -22.89 1.47
N GLY A 233 -12.96 -23.00 0.42
CA GLY A 233 -13.42 -23.09 -0.96
C GLY A 233 -13.90 -21.76 -1.55
N GLU A 234 -13.60 -20.64 -0.91
CA GLU A 234 -13.89 -19.29 -1.39
C GLU A 234 -12.75 -18.32 -1.08
N THR A 235 -12.67 -17.22 -1.83
CA THR A 235 -11.59 -16.22 -1.71
C THR A 235 -11.75 -15.35 -0.47
N VAL A 236 -10.65 -14.84 0.10
CA VAL A 236 -10.67 -13.98 1.29
C VAL A 236 -11.54 -12.73 1.09
N ASP A 237 -11.49 -12.11 -0.10
CA ASP A 237 -12.34 -10.95 -0.40
C ASP A 237 -13.85 -11.29 -0.35
N LYS A 238 -14.24 -12.51 -0.74
CA LYS A 238 -15.63 -12.99 -0.65
C LYS A 238 -16.01 -13.28 0.79
N MET A 239 -15.16 -13.96 1.57
CA MET A 239 -15.36 -14.14 3.01
C MET A 239 -15.57 -12.79 3.70
N ILE A 240 -14.69 -11.82 3.44
CA ILE A 240 -14.79 -10.49 4.03
C ILE A 240 -16.07 -9.77 3.59
N HIS A 241 -16.46 -9.90 2.32
CA HIS A 241 -17.68 -9.30 1.78
C HIS A 241 -18.97 -9.86 2.41
N ASN A 242 -19.01 -11.18 2.62
CA ASN A 242 -20.16 -11.94 3.09
C ASN A 242 -20.35 -11.85 4.61
N HIS A 243 -19.26 -11.85 5.39
CA HIS A 243 -19.31 -11.95 6.85
C HIS A 243 -19.19 -10.61 7.60
N PHE A 244 -18.61 -9.56 6.98
CA PHE A 244 -18.46 -8.25 7.59
C PHE A 244 -19.25 -7.17 6.84
N SER A 245 -19.52 -6.04 7.51
CA SER A 245 -20.31 -4.93 6.97
C SER A 245 -19.72 -3.57 7.33
N GLY A 246 -20.10 -2.53 6.59
CA GLY A 246 -19.66 -1.15 6.86
C GLY A 246 -18.14 -0.99 6.78
N ASP A 247 -17.62 -0.11 7.62
CA ASP A 247 -16.23 0.36 7.56
C ASP A 247 -15.24 -0.70 8.03
N LEU A 248 -15.67 -1.61 8.92
CA LEU A 248 -14.89 -2.81 9.27
C LEU A 248 -14.62 -3.69 8.03
N ARG A 249 -15.62 -3.89 7.16
CA ARG A 249 -15.42 -4.64 5.90
C ARG A 249 -14.46 -3.90 4.98
N LEU A 250 -14.59 -2.58 4.86
CA LEU A 250 -13.68 -1.75 4.07
C LEU A 250 -12.25 -1.86 4.60
N GLY A 251 -12.06 -1.78 5.91
CA GLY A 251 -10.77 -1.90 6.59
C GLY A 251 -10.12 -3.26 6.42
N LEU A 252 -10.82 -4.35 6.73
CA LEU A 252 -10.28 -5.71 6.59
C LEU A 252 -9.90 -6.01 5.13
N ARG A 253 -10.74 -5.60 4.16
CA ARG A 253 -10.46 -5.74 2.72
C ARG A 253 -9.24 -4.91 2.30
N THR A 254 -9.11 -3.69 2.82
CA THR A 254 -7.99 -2.79 2.48
C THR A 254 -6.68 -3.33 3.04
N LEU A 255 -6.69 -3.80 4.29
CA LEU A 255 -5.54 -4.41 4.95
C LEU A 255 -5.09 -5.69 4.22
N VAL A 256 -6.01 -6.59 3.88
CA VAL A 256 -5.67 -7.81 3.11
C VAL A 256 -5.06 -7.46 1.75
N HIS A 257 -5.64 -6.53 1.00
CA HIS A 257 -5.08 -6.14 -0.30
C HIS A 257 -3.72 -5.43 -0.18
N SER A 258 -3.48 -4.64 0.89
CA SER A 258 -2.17 -4.01 1.09
C SER A 258 -1.09 -5.01 1.48
N ILE A 259 -1.42 -6.04 2.28
CA ILE A 259 -0.52 -7.15 2.61
C ILE A 259 -0.14 -7.92 1.32
N GLN A 260 -1.15 -8.38 0.56
CA GLN A 260 -0.93 -9.24 -0.61
C GLN A 260 -0.21 -8.52 -1.77
N ASN A 261 -0.58 -7.26 -2.06
CA ASN A 261 0.04 -6.48 -3.14
C ASN A 261 -0.27 -4.98 -3.00
N THR A 262 0.55 -4.27 -2.21
CA THR A 262 0.44 -2.80 -2.05
C THR A 262 0.38 -2.03 -3.38
N PRO A 263 1.25 -2.29 -4.39
CA PRO A 263 1.15 -1.62 -5.70
C PRO A 263 -0.19 -1.81 -6.41
N LEU A 264 -0.78 -3.01 -6.37
CA LEU A 264 -2.08 -3.31 -6.97
C LEU A 264 -3.22 -2.65 -6.18
N TYR A 265 -3.16 -2.67 -4.84
CA TYR A 265 -4.10 -1.93 -4.00
C TYR A 265 -4.11 -0.42 -4.36
N LEU A 266 -2.93 0.20 -4.42
CA LEU A 266 -2.78 1.61 -4.78
C LEU A 266 -3.23 1.90 -6.21
N ALA A 267 -3.02 0.97 -7.15
CA ALA A 267 -3.54 1.06 -8.52
C ALA A 267 -5.08 1.02 -8.57
N HIS A 268 -5.72 0.11 -7.84
CA HIS A 268 -7.19 0.09 -7.67
C HIS A 268 -7.70 1.39 -7.04
N ARG A 269 -7.03 1.87 -5.98
CA ARG A 269 -7.36 3.12 -5.29
C ARG A 269 -7.28 4.30 -6.26
N LEU A 270 -6.19 4.43 -7.03
CA LEU A 270 -6.04 5.46 -8.08
C LEU A 270 -7.12 5.35 -9.16
N HIS A 271 -7.50 4.14 -9.59
CA HIS A 271 -8.51 3.96 -10.63
C HIS A 271 -9.90 4.42 -10.15
N ASN A 272 -10.31 3.98 -8.96
CA ASN A 272 -11.59 4.35 -8.36
C ASN A 272 -11.64 5.83 -7.96
N SER A 273 -10.50 6.41 -7.60
CA SER A 273 -10.39 7.80 -7.14
C SER A 273 -9.89 8.79 -8.21
N ILE A 274 -9.75 8.39 -9.48
CA ILE A 274 -9.11 9.23 -10.54
C ILE A 274 -9.74 10.63 -10.68
N LYS A 275 -11.04 10.77 -10.37
CA LYS A 275 -11.80 12.03 -10.32
C LYS A 275 -11.62 12.80 -8.99
N LYS A 276 -11.37 12.12 -7.86
CA LYS A 276 -11.11 12.73 -6.54
C LYS A 276 -9.69 13.35 -6.54
N GLY A 277 -9.59 14.68 -6.49
CA GLY A 277 -8.29 15.38 -6.57
C GLY A 277 -7.32 15.08 -5.42
N ALA A 278 -7.83 15.10 -4.18
CA ALA A 278 -7.01 14.92 -2.98
C ALA A 278 -6.38 13.52 -2.90
N ALA A 279 -7.15 12.45 -3.13
CA ALA A 279 -6.65 11.07 -3.09
C ALA A 279 -5.54 10.81 -4.13
N VAL A 280 -5.75 11.25 -5.38
CA VAL A 280 -4.76 11.13 -6.45
C VAL A 280 -3.47 11.89 -6.10
N ARG A 281 -3.57 13.14 -5.65
CA ARG A 281 -2.39 13.91 -5.18
C ARG A 281 -1.70 13.21 -4.00
N GLY A 282 -2.48 12.72 -3.05
CA GLY A 282 -2.01 11.97 -1.88
C GLY A 282 -1.09 10.81 -2.25
N ILE A 283 -1.56 9.93 -3.14
CA ILE A 283 -0.80 8.74 -3.60
C ILE A 283 0.41 9.15 -4.44
N LEU A 284 0.25 10.11 -5.37
CA LEU A 284 1.35 10.56 -6.22
C LEU A 284 2.49 11.16 -5.40
N VAL A 285 2.17 12.03 -4.43
CA VAL A 285 3.17 12.62 -3.52
C VAL A 285 3.81 11.54 -2.66
N SER A 286 3.03 10.76 -1.90
CA SER A 286 3.58 9.86 -0.89
C SER A 286 4.38 8.69 -1.47
N ARG A 287 4.06 8.23 -2.69
CA ARG A 287 4.74 7.08 -3.33
C ARG A 287 5.83 7.49 -4.34
N SER A 288 5.97 8.79 -4.63
CA SER A 288 6.87 9.31 -5.67
C SER A 288 8.33 8.87 -5.55
N GLU A 289 8.83 8.74 -4.32
CA GLU A 289 10.23 8.37 -4.03
C GLU A 289 10.36 6.88 -3.61
N GLU A 290 9.24 6.15 -3.51
CA GLU A 290 9.16 4.80 -2.94
C GLU A 290 8.85 3.70 -3.99
N ASP A 291 7.64 3.63 -4.55
CA ASP A 291 7.22 2.52 -5.42
C ASP A 291 6.29 2.91 -6.58
N LEU A 292 6.14 4.20 -6.87
CA LEU A 292 5.18 4.70 -7.87
C LEU A 292 5.37 4.08 -9.27
N LEU A 293 6.56 3.58 -9.62
CA LEU A 293 6.76 2.83 -10.86
C LEU A 293 6.01 1.48 -10.85
N SER A 294 6.04 0.74 -9.74
CA SER A 294 5.27 -0.50 -9.54
C SER A 294 3.77 -0.23 -9.61
N VAL A 295 3.31 0.82 -8.92
CA VAL A 295 1.91 1.27 -8.96
C VAL A 295 1.46 1.60 -10.39
N ARG A 296 2.32 2.26 -11.20
CA ARG A 296 2.04 2.55 -12.62
C ARG A 296 1.91 1.28 -13.47
N VAL A 297 2.71 0.24 -13.19
CA VAL A 297 2.64 -1.05 -13.89
C VAL A 297 1.32 -1.75 -13.60
N GLU A 298 0.94 -1.87 -12.32
CA GLU A 298 -0.34 -2.48 -11.95
C GLU A 298 -1.55 -1.66 -12.43
N TYR A 299 -1.47 -0.33 -12.37
CA TYR A 299 -2.51 0.55 -12.93
C TYR A 299 -2.72 0.30 -14.42
N ARG A 300 -1.64 0.14 -15.19
CA ARG A 300 -1.75 -0.15 -16.63
C ARG A 300 -2.39 -1.51 -16.89
N ARG A 301 -2.06 -2.54 -16.10
CA ARG A 301 -2.69 -3.87 -16.20
C ARG A 301 -4.18 -3.83 -15.85
N LEU A 302 -4.56 -3.05 -14.84
CA LEU A 302 -5.95 -2.89 -14.42
C LEU A 302 -6.77 -2.06 -15.41
N ALA A 303 -6.36 -0.83 -15.67
CA ALA A 303 -7.16 0.17 -16.39
C ALA A 303 -7.04 0.04 -17.93
N GLN A 304 -6.13 -0.80 -18.44
CA GLN A 304 -5.76 -0.92 -19.86
C GLN A 304 -5.22 0.37 -20.52
N VAL A 305 -5.12 1.46 -19.75
CA VAL A 305 -4.52 2.75 -20.12
C VAL A 305 -3.39 3.09 -19.15
N SER A 306 -2.44 3.92 -19.58
CA SER A 306 -1.40 4.40 -18.67
C SER A 306 -1.97 5.36 -17.62
N LEU A 307 -1.37 5.39 -16.43
CA LEU A 307 -1.71 6.39 -15.40
C LEU A 307 -1.54 7.83 -15.93
N TYR A 308 -0.53 8.05 -16.78
CA TYR A 308 -0.31 9.34 -17.47
C TYR A 308 -1.53 9.76 -18.29
N SER A 309 -2.00 8.91 -19.21
CA SER A 309 -3.17 9.20 -20.05
C SER A 309 -4.45 9.36 -19.24
N ALA A 310 -4.61 8.63 -18.14
CA ALA A 310 -5.76 8.75 -17.25
C ALA A 310 -5.79 10.10 -16.50
N LEU A 311 -4.62 10.62 -16.12
CA LEU A 311 -4.48 11.94 -15.49
C LEU A 311 -4.64 13.08 -16.50
N GLN A 312 -4.22 12.90 -17.75
CA GLN A 312 -4.41 13.88 -18.81
C GLN A 312 -5.90 14.17 -19.10
N VAL A 313 -6.69 13.11 -19.36
CA VAL A 313 -8.13 13.23 -19.69
C VAL A 313 -8.94 13.90 -18.56
N ARG A 314 -8.47 13.78 -17.31
CA ARG A 314 -9.09 14.42 -16.14
C ARG A 314 -9.08 15.94 -16.27
N GLU A 315 -7.97 16.54 -16.68
CA GLU A 315 -7.81 18.00 -16.72
C GLU A 315 -8.62 18.62 -17.87
N ASP A 316 -8.70 17.95 -19.02
CA ASP A 316 -9.55 18.37 -20.15
C ASP A 316 -11.03 18.51 -19.72
N HIS A 317 -11.53 17.61 -18.85
CA HIS A 317 -12.89 17.67 -18.33
C HIS A 317 -13.10 18.71 -17.23
N GLU A 318 -12.07 19.06 -16.45
CA GLU A 318 -12.15 20.14 -15.44
C GLU A 318 -12.29 21.53 -16.11
N HIS A 319 -11.92 21.65 -17.38
CA HIS A 319 -12.06 22.86 -18.20
C HIS A 319 -13.24 22.85 -19.20
N THR A 320 -13.92 21.72 -19.43
CA THR A 320 -14.97 21.63 -20.47
C THR A 320 -16.39 21.68 -19.90
N PHE A 321 -16.84 22.90 -19.53
CA PHE A 321 -18.28 23.21 -19.41
C PHE A 321 -18.66 24.44 -20.26
N VAL A 322 -18.64 24.25 -21.58
CA VAL A 322 -19.31 25.13 -22.55
C VAL A 322 -20.04 24.21 -23.55
N PRO A 323 -21.37 24.37 -23.75
CA PRO A 323 -22.12 23.49 -24.65
C PRO A 323 -21.77 23.77 -26.12
N PRO A 324 -21.68 22.74 -26.99
CA PRO A 324 -21.25 22.91 -28.37
C PRO A 324 -22.40 23.44 -29.25
N SER A 325 -22.29 24.68 -29.70
CA SER A 325 -22.98 25.17 -30.89
C SER A 325 -21.98 25.22 -32.05
N SER A 326 -22.27 24.48 -33.13
CA SER A 326 -21.54 24.42 -34.41
C SER A 326 -20.05 23.97 -34.39
N PHE A 327 -19.78 22.90 -35.16
CA PHE A 327 -18.45 22.45 -35.56
C PHE A 327 -17.66 23.52 -36.34
N GLN A 328 -16.36 23.68 -36.06
CA GLN A 328 -15.28 23.25 -36.98
C GLN A 328 -13.89 23.29 -36.29
N PRO A 329 -12.87 22.55 -36.80
CA PRO A 329 -11.65 22.27 -36.05
C PRO A 329 -10.47 23.18 -36.43
N LEU A 330 -9.81 23.77 -35.42
CA LEU A 330 -8.42 24.23 -35.53
C LEU A 330 -7.63 23.74 -34.32
N ARG A 331 -6.64 22.86 -34.56
CA ARG A 331 -5.63 22.49 -33.56
C ARG A 331 -4.66 23.66 -33.37
N SER A 332 -4.90 24.51 -32.39
CA SER A 332 -3.85 25.32 -31.78
C SER A 332 -3.23 24.54 -30.60
N HIS A 333 -1.91 24.42 -30.57
CA HIS A 333 -1.22 23.88 -29.39
C HIS A 333 -1.27 24.92 -28.27
N CYS A 334 -2.22 24.79 -27.34
CA CYS A 334 -2.10 25.44 -26.05
C CYS A 334 -0.93 24.78 -25.28
N PRO A 335 -0.06 25.56 -24.62
CA PRO A 335 0.88 24.97 -23.67
C PRO A 335 0.08 24.28 -22.55
N PRO A 336 0.54 23.12 -22.05
CA PRO A 336 -0.17 22.40 -21.00
C PRO A 336 -0.33 23.25 -19.74
N HIS A 337 -1.44 23.06 -19.02
CA HIS A 337 -1.72 23.76 -17.78
C HIS A 337 -0.60 23.48 -16.74
N PRO A 338 -0.25 24.39 -15.82
CA PRO A 338 0.86 24.13 -14.89
C PRO A 338 0.63 22.92 -13.98
N LEU A 339 -0.63 22.56 -13.72
CA LEU A 339 -1.02 21.29 -13.08
C LEU A 339 -0.63 20.07 -13.90
N PHE A 340 -0.97 20.04 -15.20
CA PHE A 340 -0.51 19.03 -16.14
C PHE A 340 0.99 18.86 -16.04
N SER A 341 1.73 19.96 -16.15
CA SER A 341 3.19 19.96 -16.11
C SER A 341 3.71 19.31 -14.82
N ALA A 342 3.08 19.59 -13.68
CA ALA A 342 3.48 19.02 -12.39
C ALA A 342 3.21 17.52 -12.29
N LEU A 343 2.03 17.08 -12.73
CA LEU A 343 1.64 15.67 -12.69
C LEU A 343 2.41 14.83 -13.72
N THR A 344 2.81 15.43 -14.85
CA THR A 344 3.46 14.72 -15.98
C THR A 344 4.98 14.83 -15.99
N THR A 345 5.55 16.04 -15.92
CA THR A 345 7.01 16.26 -15.92
C THR A 345 7.68 15.96 -14.57
N GLY A 346 6.89 15.94 -13.49
CA GLY A 346 7.36 15.65 -12.15
C GLY A 346 7.37 14.18 -11.75
N PHE A 347 6.23 13.49 -11.94
CA PHE A 347 6.04 12.14 -11.40
C PHE A 347 6.14 11.02 -12.44
N LEU A 348 6.04 11.34 -13.73
CA LEU A 348 5.77 10.32 -14.76
C LEU A 348 6.81 10.27 -15.90
N LEU A 349 7.48 11.39 -16.20
CA LEU A 349 8.54 11.46 -17.19
C LEU A 349 9.90 11.03 -16.62
N LEU A 350 10.28 9.78 -16.90
CA LEU A 350 11.69 9.43 -17.01
C LEU A 350 12.18 9.84 -18.40
N PRO A 351 13.35 10.49 -18.55
CA PRO A 351 13.92 10.81 -19.84
C PRO A 351 14.62 9.59 -20.43
N PHE A 352 13.85 8.61 -20.91
CA PHE A 352 14.37 7.57 -21.80
C PHE A 352 13.64 7.60 -23.14
N TYR A 353 14.45 7.73 -24.19
CA TYR A 353 14.04 7.72 -25.58
C TYR A 353 13.22 6.46 -25.91
N ASP A 354 12.30 6.63 -26.86
CA ASP A 354 11.57 5.54 -27.50
C ASP A 354 12.54 4.69 -28.36
N GLN A 355 13.21 3.72 -27.73
CA GLN A 355 13.93 2.64 -28.39
C GLN A 355 13.43 1.29 -27.87
N LEU A 356 12.30 0.87 -28.44
CA LEU A 356 11.87 -0.51 -28.45
C LEU A 356 12.87 -1.36 -29.26
N LEU A 357 13.90 -1.89 -28.59
CA LEU A 357 14.67 -3.01 -29.13
C LEU A 357 13.86 -4.30 -28.93
N PRO A 358 13.55 -5.07 -30.00
CA PRO A 358 12.88 -6.36 -29.84
C PRO A 358 13.84 -7.35 -29.17
N LEU A 359 13.38 -7.98 -28.08
CA LEU A 359 14.11 -9.06 -27.41
C LEU A 359 14.16 -10.33 -28.28
N SER A 360 15.07 -10.37 -29.25
CA SER A 360 15.44 -11.60 -29.93
C SER A 360 16.31 -12.45 -29.00
N PHE A 361 15.72 -13.48 -28.41
CA PHE A 361 16.39 -14.39 -27.49
C PHE A 361 17.43 -15.24 -28.24
N THR A 362 18.71 -14.88 -28.17
CA THR A 362 19.81 -15.73 -28.68
C THR A 362 20.37 -16.57 -27.54
N HIS A 363 20.01 -17.85 -27.52
CA HIS A 363 20.51 -18.81 -26.54
C HIS A 363 21.95 -19.24 -26.87
N THR A 364 22.91 -18.80 -26.06
CA THR A 364 24.27 -19.38 -26.05
C THR A 364 24.28 -20.64 -25.18
N HIS A 365 24.56 -21.79 -25.79
CA HIS A 365 24.62 -23.07 -25.10
C HIS A 365 26.08 -23.40 -24.75
N THR A 366 26.44 -23.32 -23.47
CA THR A 366 27.77 -23.72 -22.99
C THR A 366 27.84 -25.24 -22.92
N HIS A 367 28.79 -25.87 -23.63
CA HIS A 367 28.95 -27.32 -23.63
C HIS A 367 30.17 -27.73 -22.78
N THR A 368 29.92 -28.33 -21.61
CA THR A 368 30.99 -28.87 -20.77
C THR A 368 31.48 -30.19 -21.36
N HIS A 369 32.78 -30.30 -21.66
CA HIS A 369 33.38 -31.53 -22.19
C HIS A 369 34.16 -32.25 -21.09
N THR A 370 33.66 -33.39 -20.62
CA THR A 370 34.34 -34.19 -19.59
C THR A 370 35.45 -35.02 -20.24
N HIS A 371 36.72 -34.72 -19.91
CA HIS A 371 37.86 -35.54 -20.35
C HIS A 371 38.06 -36.73 -19.40
N THR A 372 37.86 -37.95 -19.87
CA THR A 372 38.19 -39.16 -19.10
C THR A 372 39.68 -39.46 -19.22
N HIS A 373 40.42 -39.35 -18.11
CA HIS A 373 41.82 -39.76 -18.05
C HIS A 373 41.92 -41.26 -17.74
N THR A 374 42.41 -42.07 -18.69
CA THR A 374 42.65 -43.50 -18.47
C THR A 374 44.03 -43.71 -17.87
N HIS A 375 44.10 -44.01 -16.57
CA HIS A 375 45.35 -44.48 -15.95
C HIS A 375 45.57 -45.95 -16.28
N THR A 376 46.69 -46.24 -16.95
CA THR A 376 47.13 -47.62 -17.23
C THR A 376 47.95 -48.11 -16.04
N HIS A 377 47.41 -49.05 -15.26
CA HIS A 377 48.18 -49.78 -14.26
C HIS A 377 48.50 -51.18 -14.78
N THR A 378 49.78 -51.45 -14.95
CA THR A 378 50.29 -52.76 -15.38
C THR A 378 50.33 -53.70 -14.17
N SER A 379 49.36 -54.61 -14.06
CA SER A 379 49.45 -55.77 -13.18
C SER A 379 49.44 -57.05 -14.00
N SER A 380 50.55 -57.77 -13.96
CA SER A 380 50.66 -59.13 -14.47
C SER A 380 50.15 -60.11 -13.42
N GLU A 381 49.09 -60.86 -13.70
CA GLU A 381 49.12 -62.33 -13.59
C GLU A 381 47.89 -63.03 -14.21
N THR A 382 48.25 -64.00 -15.03
CA THR A 382 47.56 -65.19 -15.56
C THR A 382 46.20 -65.67 -14.99
N ALA A 383 45.29 -65.96 -15.94
CA ALA A 383 44.62 -67.26 -16.18
C ALA A 383 43.08 -67.39 -16.08
N CYS A 384 42.47 -67.44 -17.27
CA CYS A 384 41.41 -68.40 -17.71
C CYS A 384 39.94 -68.28 -17.20
N PRO A 385 38.96 -68.83 -17.97
CA PRO A 385 37.64 -68.20 -18.12
C PRO A 385 36.44 -69.14 -17.85
N ILE A 386 35.18 -68.68 -18.10
CA ILE A 386 34.11 -69.35 -18.90
C ILE A 386 32.70 -68.69 -18.72
N ARG A 387 31.95 -68.55 -19.85
CA ARG A 387 30.47 -68.44 -20.12
C ARG A 387 29.50 -67.80 -19.09
N GLY A 388 28.36 -67.17 -19.46
CA GLY A 388 27.72 -66.90 -20.77
C GLY A 388 26.17 -66.93 -20.72
N SER A 389 25.49 -66.42 -21.76
CA SER A 389 24.00 -66.44 -22.03
C SER A 389 23.15 -65.38 -21.27
N ARG A 390 22.39 -64.47 -21.92
CA ARG A 390 21.06 -64.56 -22.62
C ARG A 390 19.90 -64.98 -21.68
N GLY A 391 18.69 -64.39 -21.67
CA GLY A 391 18.11 -63.23 -22.39
C GLY A 391 16.55 -63.24 -22.38
N ALA A 392 15.92 -62.21 -22.97
CA ALA A 392 14.52 -62.14 -23.50
C ALA A 392 13.27 -61.83 -22.60
N ARG A 393 12.79 -60.60 -22.82
CA ARG A 393 11.48 -59.90 -22.70
C ARG A 393 10.18 -60.63 -23.16
N ALA A 394 9.03 -60.34 -22.52
CA ALA A 394 7.66 -60.40 -23.11
C ALA A 394 6.60 -59.52 -22.36
N LYS A 395 5.46 -59.22 -23.02
CA LYS A 395 4.23 -58.46 -22.60
C LYS A 395 3.04 -58.99 -23.47
N PRO A 396 1.77 -58.55 -23.33
CA PRO A 396 0.86 -58.39 -22.17
C PRO A 396 -0.54 -59.08 -22.43
N GLY A 397 -1.58 -58.83 -21.60
CA GLY A 397 -2.96 -59.32 -21.83
C GLY A 397 -4.07 -58.44 -21.20
N ASN A 398 -5.33 -58.51 -21.69
CA ASN A 398 -6.43 -57.57 -21.38
C ASN A 398 -7.85 -58.21 -21.42
N THR A 399 -8.70 -57.98 -20.39
CA THR A 399 -10.18 -58.27 -20.28
C THR A 399 -10.80 -57.59 -19.02
N GLY A 400 -12.10 -57.29 -18.86
CA GLY A 400 -13.22 -57.28 -19.83
C GLY A 400 -14.68 -57.33 -19.27
N ARG A 401 -15.34 -56.16 -19.07
CA ARG A 401 -16.82 -55.88 -19.03
C ARG A 401 -17.76 -56.25 -17.85
N LYS A 402 -18.87 -55.46 -17.78
CA LYS A 402 -20.24 -55.58 -17.15
C LYS A 402 -20.49 -54.99 -15.74
N ALA A 403 -21.72 -54.61 -15.29
CA ALA A 403 -22.86 -53.82 -15.85
C ALA A 403 -24.10 -53.80 -14.88
N GLY A 404 -24.90 -52.70 -14.83
CA GLY A 404 -26.19 -52.54 -14.09
C GLY A 404 -26.06 -52.08 -12.61
N GLY A 405 -26.99 -51.40 -11.90
CA GLY A 405 -28.37 -50.87 -12.13
C GLY A 405 -29.31 -51.25 -10.96
N GLY A 406 -30.26 -50.46 -10.41
CA GLY A 406 -30.69 -49.05 -10.57
C GLY A 406 -32.18 -48.83 -10.11
N GLY A 407 -32.56 -47.70 -9.45
CA GLY A 407 -33.97 -47.39 -9.09
C GLY A 407 -34.29 -46.55 -7.82
N ASP A 408 -35.15 -45.52 -8.00
CA ASP A 408 -36.28 -45.03 -7.17
C ASP A 408 -36.19 -44.32 -5.78
N THR A 409 -37.20 -43.46 -5.56
CA THR A 409 -37.58 -42.72 -4.33
C THR A 409 -39.08 -42.92 -4.04
N PRO A 410 -39.58 -42.66 -2.80
CA PRO A 410 -40.74 -41.75 -2.70
C PRO A 410 -40.91 -40.93 -1.38
N ARG A 411 -41.17 -39.62 -1.55
CA ARG A 411 -42.29 -38.78 -1.05
C ARG A 411 -42.85 -38.83 0.41
N THR A 412 -43.30 -37.63 0.86
CA THR A 412 -44.24 -37.22 1.96
C THR A 412 -43.60 -36.71 3.29
N GLY A 413 -44.10 -35.66 3.98
CA GLY A 413 -45.13 -34.64 3.64
C GLY A 413 -45.45 -33.62 4.79
N ARG A 414 -46.22 -32.54 4.46
CA ARG A 414 -47.00 -31.57 5.32
C ARG A 414 -46.29 -30.75 6.45
N GLN A 415 -46.39 -29.39 6.45
CA GLN A 415 -47.33 -28.49 7.19
C GLN A 415 -47.20 -28.57 8.75
N SER A 416 -47.23 -27.50 9.58
CA SER A 416 -48.06 -26.27 9.54
C SER A 416 -47.60 -25.14 10.52
N VAL A 417 -47.87 -23.87 10.18
CA VAL A 417 -48.50 -22.79 11.00
C VAL A 417 -47.91 -22.30 12.37
N ALA A 418 -47.44 -21.04 12.35
CA ALA A 418 -47.61 -19.89 13.28
C ALA A 418 -47.62 -20.01 14.84
N ARG A 419 -46.94 -19.05 15.51
CA ARG A 419 -47.56 -17.93 16.29
C ARG A 419 -46.53 -16.98 16.94
N HIS A 420 -46.76 -15.68 16.82
CA HIS A 420 -46.35 -14.66 17.82
C HIS A 420 -47.49 -14.53 18.86
N PRO A 421 -47.23 -14.14 20.12
CA PRO A 421 -47.39 -12.70 20.46
C PRO A 421 -46.52 -12.13 21.62
N LYS A 422 -46.28 -10.81 21.51
CA LYS A 422 -46.26 -9.74 22.54
C LYS A 422 -45.27 -9.78 23.74
N ARG A 423 -44.57 -8.62 23.88
CA ARG A 423 -44.39 -7.74 25.08
C ARG A 423 -44.65 -8.36 26.47
N ASP A 424 -43.81 -8.09 27.49
CA ASP A 424 -43.79 -6.78 28.16
C ASP A 424 -42.62 -6.56 29.17
N LEU A 425 -42.42 -5.27 29.53
CA LEU A 425 -41.88 -4.70 30.77
C LEU A 425 -40.38 -4.85 31.20
N ASN A 426 -39.74 -3.68 31.40
CA ASN A 426 -38.53 -3.45 32.22
C ASN A 426 -38.80 -3.68 33.72
N PRO A 427 -37.76 -3.99 34.51
CA PRO A 427 -37.32 -2.98 35.49
C PRO A 427 -35.79 -2.83 35.66
N ARG A 428 -35.38 -1.63 36.07
CA ARG A 428 -34.09 -1.24 36.67
C ARG A 428 -34.41 -0.24 37.80
N PRO A 429 -33.50 0.08 38.75
CA PRO A 429 -32.13 -0.44 38.92
C PRO A 429 -31.82 -0.94 40.35
N THR A 430 -30.67 -1.62 40.51
CA THR A 430 -29.93 -1.69 41.78
C THR A 430 -28.54 -1.09 41.59
N ARG A 431 -27.93 -0.62 42.70
CA ARG A 431 -26.84 0.36 42.74
C ARG A 431 -25.62 -0.22 43.46
N GLU A 432 -24.56 -0.52 42.71
CA GLU A 432 -23.22 -0.87 43.22
C GLU A 432 -22.21 -0.04 42.39
N GLN A 433 -21.66 1.02 42.97
CA GLN A 433 -20.35 1.07 43.66
C GLN A 433 -19.16 1.17 42.69
N ASP A 434 -18.64 2.40 42.56
CA ASP A 434 -17.51 2.75 41.70
C ASP A 434 -16.16 2.26 42.27
N PRO A 435 -15.23 1.76 41.44
CA PRO A 435 -13.88 1.40 41.89
C PRO A 435 -12.99 2.64 42.12
N VAL A 436 -12.14 2.53 43.14
CA VAL A 436 -11.26 3.59 43.68
C VAL A 436 -10.13 3.98 42.72
N GLN A 437 -9.84 5.28 42.59
CA GLN A 437 -8.66 5.80 41.88
C GLN A 437 -7.37 5.66 42.72
N PRO A 438 -6.21 5.33 42.10
CA PRO A 438 -4.93 5.32 42.79
C PRO A 438 -4.36 6.73 43.00
N THR A 439 -3.83 7.00 44.18
CA THR A 439 -3.19 8.27 44.57
C THR A 439 -1.74 8.37 44.09
N ALA A 440 -1.32 9.57 43.67
CA ALA A 440 0.06 9.87 43.28
C ALA A 440 0.94 10.20 44.52
N PRO A 441 2.27 9.93 44.46
CA PRO A 441 3.21 10.30 45.53
C PRO A 441 3.58 11.80 45.49
N PRO A 442 3.98 12.40 46.62
CA PRO A 442 4.32 13.82 46.69
C PRO A 442 5.72 14.13 46.14
N LEU A 443 5.84 15.30 45.49
CA LEU A 443 7.12 15.89 45.11
C LEU A 443 7.84 16.49 46.32
N SER A 444 9.15 16.32 46.38
CA SER A 444 10.04 17.06 47.29
C SER A 444 10.41 18.41 46.67
N PHE A 445 10.57 19.44 47.50
CA PHE A 445 11.11 20.75 47.12
C PHE A 445 12.65 20.74 47.06
#